data_AF-A0A4D4LJY8-F1
#
_entry.id   AF-A0A4D4LJY8-F1
#
_cell.length_a   1.000
_cell.length_b   1.000
_cell.length_c   1.000
_cell.angle_alpha   90.00
_cell.angle_beta   90.00
_cell.angle_gamma   90.00
#
_symmetry.space_group_name_H-M   'P 1'
#
loop_
_entity.id
_entity.type
_entity.pdbx_description
1 polymer ?
#
loop_
_entity_poly.entity_id
_entity_poly.type
_entity_poly.pdbx_seq_one_letter_code
_entity_poly.pdbx_strand_id
1 'polypeptide(L)'
;MVRQVDSSLLDEWEQLANPEEMTAEEAQEKADQVKPVTANARAFRVLVRNAMFRRVELAALDHVEELGEMDSDSGWDADAWGEAMDKYWDEYEELGTGPDARGPRLLMIEEEPQNGLWRVRQTFADPNGDHDWGISAEVDLAASDAEGRAVVKVTAVGQL
;
A
#
# COMPACT_ATOMS: atom_id res chain seq x y z
N MET A 1 62.32 -19.20 -5.93
CA MET A 1 61.47 -18.71 -7.03
C MET A 1 60.12 -18.41 -6.41
N VAL A 2 59.82 -17.12 -6.26
CA VAL A 2 58.83 -16.56 -5.33
C VAL A 2 57.46 -16.52 -6.01
N ARG A 3 56.44 -16.99 -5.30
CA ARG A 3 55.02 -16.96 -5.71
C ARG A 3 54.54 -15.52 -5.79
N GLN A 4 54.05 -15.15 -6.95
CA GLN A 4 53.30 -13.94 -7.23
C GLN A 4 51.92 -14.08 -6.57
N VAL A 5 51.59 -13.18 -5.63
CA VAL A 5 50.28 -13.12 -4.99
C VAL A 5 49.46 -12.09 -5.76
N ASP A 6 48.31 -12.54 -6.24
CA ASP A 6 47.33 -11.79 -7.03
C ASP A 6 46.91 -10.47 -6.38
N SER A 7 47.07 -9.39 -7.13
CA SER A 7 46.63 -8.04 -6.78
C SER A 7 45.11 -7.85 -6.82
N SER A 8 44.32 -8.89 -7.12
CA SER A 8 42.86 -8.81 -7.29
C SER A 8 42.08 -8.80 -5.98
N LEU A 9 42.74 -8.96 -4.83
CA LEU A 9 42.09 -8.97 -3.51
C LEU A 9 42.08 -7.59 -2.84
N LEU A 10 42.72 -6.57 -3.41
CA LEU A 10 42.69 -5.20 -2.87
C LEU A 10 41.44 -4.45 -3.34
N ASP A 11 40.97 -4.70 -4.57
CA ASP A 11 39.78 -4.05 -5.14
C ASP A 11 38.47 -4.53 -4.48
N GLU A 12 38.42 -5.76 -3.97
CA GLU A 12 37.23 -6.28 -3.27
C GLU A 12 37.05 -5.69 -1.87
N TRP A 13 38.13 -5.21 -1.22
CA TRP A 13 38.04 -4.59 0.10
C TRP A 13 37.69 -3.09 0.04
N GLU A 14 37.94 -2.39 -1.08
CA GLU A 14 37.51 -0.99 -1.25
C GLU A 14 36.00 -0.86 -1.45
N GLN A 15 35.32 -1.85 -2.05
CA GLN A 15 33.86 -1.81 -2.24
C GLN A 15 33.05 -2.03 -0.95
N LEU A 16 33.67 -2.55 0.12
CA LEU A 16 33.03 -2.71 1.43
C LEU A 16 33.21 -1.51 2.37
N ALA A 17 34.01 -0.50 1.98
CA ALA A 17 34.36 0.64 2.81
C ALA A 17 33.65 1.95 2.44
N ASN A 18 32.99 2.02 1.27
CA ASN A 18 32.19 3.17 0.84
C ASN A 18 30.74 2.75 0.63
N PRO A 19 29.82 3.05 1.55
CA PRO A 19 28.42 3.19 1.18
C PRO A 19 28.36 4.41 0.25
N GLU A 20 28.40 4.20 -1.06
CA GLU A 20 28.23 5.28 -2.02
C GLU A 20 26.86 5.94 -1.76
N GLU A 21 26.89 7.17 -1.24
CA GLU A 21 25.73 8.04 -1.24
C GLU A 21 25.36 8.27 -2.70
N MET A 22 24.33 7.55 -3.15
CA MET A 22 23.82 7.63 -4.51
C MET A 22 23.61 9.11 -4.88
N THR A 23 24.28 9.59 -5.93
CA THR A 23 24.17 10.99 -6.32
C THR A 23 22.75 11.29 -6.80
N ALA A 24 22.33 12.56 -6.75
CA ALA A 24 21.00 12.95 -7.23
C ALA A 24 20.79 12.60 -8.72
N GLU A 25 21.87 12.58 -9.51
CA GLU A 25 21.87 12.22 -10.93
C GLU A 25 21.65 10.70 -11.11
N GLU A 26 22.33 9.86 -10.32
CA GLU A 26 22.12 8.40 -10.31
C GLU A 26 20.76 7.99 -9.74
N ALA A 27 20.23 8.74 -8.77
CA ALA A 27 18.88 8.57 -8.25
C ALA A 27 17.83 8.87 -9.32
N GLN A 28 18.03 9.95 -10.09
CA GLN A 28 17.17 10.32 -11.19
C GLN A 28 17.23 9.30 -12.34
N GLU A 29 18.43 8.85 -12.72
CA GLU A 29 18.59 7.81 -13.76
C GLU A 29 17.93 6.48 -13.36
N LYS A 30 18.02 6.09 -12.08
CA LYS A 30 17.29 4.93 -11.58
C LYS A 30 15.79 5.14 -11.62
N ALA A 31 15.29 6.31 -11.20
CA ALA A 31 13.87 6.64 -11.26
C ALA A 31 13.34 6.58 -12.70
N ASP A 32 14.10 7.09 -13.67
CA ASP A 32 13.78 7.05 -15.09
C ASP A 32 13.81 5.62 -15.68
N GLN A 33 14.52 4.68 -15.05
CA GLN A 33 14.52 3.26 -15.40
C GLN A 33 13.36 2.47 -14.78
N VAL A 34 12.73 2.96 -13.70
CA VAL A 34 11.58 2.29 -13.09
C VAL A 34 10.38 2.47 -14.00
N LYS A 35 9.93 1.37 -14.60
CA LYS A 35 8.70 1.37 -15.40
C LYS A 35 7.52 1.81 -14.51
N PRO A 36 6.65 2.70 -14.99
CA PRO A 36 5.44 3.11 -14.27
C PRO A 36 4.68 1.87 -13.78
N VAL A 37 4.30 1.83 -12.50
CA VAL A 37 3.62 0.66 -11.93
C VAL A 37 2.27 0.42 -12.60
N THR A 38 1.61 1.47 -13.06
CA THR A 38 0.33 1.40 -13.77
C THR A 38 0.46 0.81 -15.18
N ALA A 39 1.67 0.79 -15.77
CA ALA A 39 1.91 0.20 -17.10
C ALA A 39 1.64 -1.32 -17.13
N ASN A 40 1.66 -1.98 -15.97
CA ASN A 40 1.21 -3.36 -15.80
C ASN A 40 -0.01 -3.41 -14.87
N ALA A 41 -1.20 -3.19 -15.43
CA ALA A 41 -2.47 -3.17 -14.68
C ALA A 41 -2.69 -4.40 -13.80
N ARG A 42 -2.23 -5.59 -14.21
CA ARG A 42 -2.33 -6.82 -13.39
C ARG A 42 -1.46 -6.73 -12.14
N ALA A 43 -0.21 -6.30 -12.27
CA ALA A 43 0.69 -6.09 -11.13
C ALA A 43 0.20 -4.94 -10.25
N PHE A 44 -0.26 -3.85 -10.85
CA PHE A 44 -0.80 -2.70 -10.12
C PHE A 44 -2.02 -3.08 -9.27
N ARG A 45 -2.93 -3.91 -9.78
CA ARG A 45 -4.05 -4.44 -8.99
C ARG A 45 -3.60 -5.22 -7.75
N VAL A 46 -2.43 -5.87 -7.78
CA VAL A 46 -1.86 -6.52 -6.59
C VAL A 46 -1.43 -5.47 -5.56
N LEU A 47 -0.79 -4.38 -5.99
CA LEU A 47 -0.41 -3.27 -5.10
C LEU A 47 -1.64 -2.64 -4.45
N VAL A 48 -2.70 -2.37 -5.22
CA VAL A 48 -3.96 -1.83 -4.72
C VAL A 48 -4.59 -2.77 -3.69
N ARG A 49 -4.69 -4.08 -3.99
CA ARG A 49 -5.23 -5.07 -3.05
C ARG A 49 -4.45 -5.09 -1.74
N ASN A 50 -3.12 -5.09 -1.81
CA ASN A 50 -2.28 -5.11 -0.63
C ASN A 50 -2.44 -3.83 0.21
N ALA A 51 -2.49 -2.66 -0.45
CA ALA A 51 -2.64 -1.38 0.22
C ALA A 51 -4.01 -1.24 0.93
N MET A 52 -5.09 -1.67 0.28
CA MET A 52 -6.43 -1.69 0.89
C MET A 52 -6.49 -2.69 2.05
N PHE A 53 -5.93 -3.89 1.89
CA PHE A 53 -6.00 -4.90 2.94
C PHE A 53 -5.13 -4.55 4.15
N ARG A 54 -4.01 -3.83 3.96
CA ARG A 54 -3.22 -3.32 5.09
C ARG A 54 -4.07 -2.44 6.01
N ARG A 55 -4.98 -1.62 5.47
CA ARG A 55 -5.90 -0.82 6.28
C ARG A 55 -6.90 -1.70 7.05
N VAL A 56 -7.42 -2.76 6.44
CA VAL A 56 -8.27 -3.75 7.13
C VAL A 56 -7.52 -4.40 8.29
N GLU A 57 -6.26 -4.79 8.08
CA GLU A 57 -5.43 -5.39 9.14
C GLU A 57 -5.21 -4.43 10.31
N LEU A 58 -4.92 -3.15 10.03
CA LEU A 58 -4.75 -2.14 11.06
C LEU A 58 -6.06 -1.84 11.80
N ALA A 59 -7.17 -1.74 11.07
CA ALA A 59 -8.49 -1.54 11.65
C ALA A 59 -8.89 -2.71 12.57
N ALA A 60 -8.61 -3.95 12.16
CA ALA A 60 -8.88 -5.14 12.96
C ALA A 60 -8.01 -5.24 14.22
N LEU A 61 -6.85 -4.59 14.22
CA LEU A 61 -5.95 -4.50 15.38
C LEU A 61 -6.21 -3.26 16.24
N ASP A 62 -7.19 -2.43 15.87
CA ASP A 62 -7.48 -1.14 16.51
C ASP A 62 -6.28 -0.17 16.50
N HIS A 63 -5.45 -0.25 15.45
CA HIS A 63 -4.28 0.62 15.26
C HIS A 63 -4.68 1.93 14.54
N VAL A 64 -5.60 2.69 15.15
CA VAL A 64 -6.14 3.93 14.55
C VAL A 64 -5.09 5.02 14.35
N GLU A 65 -4.06 5.07 15.18
CA GLU A 65 -2.93 6.01 15.04
C GLU A 65 -2.13 5.74 13.74
N GLU A 66 -1.80 4.47 13.46
CA GLU A 66 -1.07 4.10 12.24
C GLU A 66 -1.93 4.32 10.98
N LEU A 67 -3.24 4.11 11.08
CA LEU A 67 -4.20 4.44 10.02
C LEU A 67 -4.26 5.96 9.76
N GLY A 68 -4.36 6.76 10.82
CA GLY A 68 -4.37 8.22 10.74
C GLY A 68 -3.10 8.79 10.13
N GLU A 69 -1.93 8.26 10.52
CA GLU A 69 -0.67 8.64 9.89
C GLU A 69 -0.65 8.28 8.39
N MET A 70 -1.09 7.06 8.05
CA MET A 70 -1.10 6.54 6.67
C MET A 70 -2.06 7.29 5.74
N ASP A 71 -3.22 7.73 6.24
CA ASP A 71 -4.29 8.34 5.45
C ASP A 71 -4.45 9.85 5.67
N SER A 72 -3.52 10.46 6.41
CA SER A 72 -3.47 11.90 6.70
C SER A 72 -3.55 12.78 5.45
N ASP A 73 -2.89 12.38 4.35
CA ASP A 73 -2.93 13.09 3.07
C ASP A 73 -4.34 13.12 2.43
N SER A 74 -5.22 12.20 2.83
CA SER A 74 -6.63 12.16 2.42
C SER A 74 -7.58 12.78 3.44
N GLY A 75 -7.05 13.37 4.51
CA GLY A 75 -7.83 14.02 5.57
C GLY A 75 -8.44 13.05 6.58
N TRP A 76 -8.01 11.78 6.58
CA TRP A 76 -8.39 10.79 7.58
C TRP A 76 -7.30 10.72 8.65
N ASP A 77 -7.57 11.29 9.82
CA ASP A 77 -6.72 11.18 10.99
C ASP A 77 -7.16 10.01 11.90
N ALA A 78 -6.47 9.84 13.03
CA ALA A 78 -6.74 8.76 13.97
C ALA A 78 -8.14 8.88 14.59
N ASP A 79 -8.60 10.10 14.87
CA ASP A 79 -9.93 10.36 15.43
C ASP A 79 -11.02 9.95 14.43
N ALA A 80 -10.89 10.34 13.16
CA ALA A 80 -11.84 9.96 12.10
C ALA A 80 -11.91 8.44 11.89
N TRP A 81 -10.77 7.75 11.93
CA TRP A 81 -10.71 6.29 11.87
C TRP A 81 -11.35 5.64 13.10
N GLY A 82 -11.06 6.13 14.30
CA GLY A 82 -11.66 5.66 15.54
C GLY A 82 -13.17 5.80 15.53
N GLU A 83 -13.69 6.99 15.23
CA GLU A 83 -15.14 7.23 15.16
C GLU A 83 -15.86 6.35 14.12
N ALA A 84 -15.20 6.01 13.02
CA ALA A 84 -15.77 5.14 12.01
C ALA A 84 -15.76 3.67 12.46
N MET A 85 -14.66 3.21 13.05
CA MET A 85 -14.50 1.83 13.52
C MET A 85 -15.31 1.55 14.79
N ASP A 86 -15.47 2.51 15.70
CA ASP A 86 -16.33 2.37 16.89
C ASP A 86 -17.76 1.96 16.50
N LYS A 87 -18.29 2.54 15.41
CA LYS A 87 -19.62 2.19 14.91
C LYS A 87 -19.70 0.78 14.32
N TYR A 88 -18.60 0.27 13.76
CA TYR A 88 -18.51 -1.14 13.35
C TYR A 88 -18.50 -2.04 14.58
N TRP A 89 -17.72 -1.68 15.61
CA TRP A 89 -17.60 -2.44 16.84
C TRP A 89 -18.86 -2.42 17.71
N ASP A 90 -19.71 -1.41 17.57
CA ASP A 90 -21.06 -1.38 18.16
C ASP A 90 -21.96 -2.49 17.59
N GLU A 91 -21.67 -3.00 16.39
CA GLU A 91 -22.48 -4.00 15.67
C GLU A 91 -21.84 -5.39 15.65
N TYR A 92 -20.52 -5.47 15.49
CA TYR A 92 -19.77 -6.72 15.31
C TYR A 92 -18.62 -6.84 16.30
N GLU A 93 -18.36 -8.04 16.83
CA GLU A 93 -17.27 -8.28 17.80
C GLU A 93 -15.92 -8.60 17.15
N GLU A 94 -15.90 -8.95 15.86
CA GLU A 94 -14.70 -9.38 15.14
C GLU A 94 -14.62 -8.74 13.75
N LEU A 95 -13.41 -8.50 13.27
CA LEU A 95 -13.12 -8.16 11.87
C LEU A 95 -12.19 -9.19 11.27
N GLY A 96 -12.68 -9.94 10.29
CA GLY A 96 -11.93 -11.01 9.65
C GLY A 96 -10.73 -10.50 8.84
N THR A 97 -9.56 -11.09 9.08
CA THR A 97 -8.31 -10.80 8.34
C THR A 97 -7.65 -12.04 7.74
N GLY A 98 -8.33 -13.19 7.81
CA GLY A 98 -7.87 -14.47 7.25
C GLY A 98 -7.92 -14.55 5.71
N PRO A 99 -7.59 -15.71 5.13
CA PRO A 99 -7.58 -15.91 3.67
C PRO A 99 -8.89 -15.55 2.99
N ASP A 100 -10.03 -15.82 3.63
CA ASP A 100 -11.36 -15.52 3.09
C ASP A 100 -11.64 -14.01 3.03
N ALA A 101 -11.11 -13.24 3.99
CA ALA A 101 -11.21 -11.78 4.02
C ALA A 101 -10.46 -11.09 2.86
N ARG A 102 -9.47 -11.78 2.28
CA ARG A 102 -8.75 -11.35 1.07
C ARG A 102 -9.43 -11.83 -0.23
N GLY A 103 -10.58 -12.48 -0.11
CA GLY A 103 -11.31 -13.06 -1.23
C GLY A 103 -11.70 -12.00 -2.27
N PRO A 104 -11.76 -12.37 -3.57
CA PRO A 104 -12.05 -11.43 -4.65
C PRO A 104 -13.46 -10.83 -4.60
N ARG A 105 -14.36 -11.37 -3.75
CA ARG A 105 -15.71 -10.83 -3.55
C ARG A 105 -15.75 -9.62 -2.63
N LEU A 106 -14.73 -9.44 -1.80
CA LEU A 106 -14.65 -8.36 -0.81
C LEU A 106 -13.85 -7.15 -1.33
N LEU A 107 -13.39 -7.19 -2.57
CA LEU A 107 -12.67 -6.08 -3.18
C LEU A 107 -13.26 -5.79 -4.55
N MET A 108 -13.91 -4.63 -4.67
CA MET A 108 -14.38 -4.07 -5.93
C MET A 108 -13.41 -2.99 -6.38
N ILE A 109 -13.01 -3.04 -7.66
CA ILE A 109 -12.14 -2.06 -8.30
C ILE A 109 -12.79 -1.65 -9.61
N GLU A 110 -13.18 -0.39 -9.70
CA GLU A 110 -13.63 0.27 -10.91
C GLU A 110 -12.47 1.08 -11.49
N GLU A 111 -12.07 0.73 -12.72
CA GLU A 111 -10.93 1.35 -13.38
C GLU A 111 -11.40 2.56 -14.20
N GLU A 112 -10.92 3.76 -13.86
CA GLU A 112 -11.21 4.99 -14.59
C GLU A 112 -9.92 5.69 -15.06
N PRO A 113 -9.10 5.03 -15.90
CA PRO A 113 -7.83 5.58 -16.35
C PRO A 113 -8.00 6.92 -17.10
N GLN A 114 -9.14 7.14 -17.76
CA GLN A 114 -9.48 8.42 -18.40
C GLN A 114 -9.67 9.57 -17.40
N ASN A 115 -9.99 9.27 -16.14
CA ASN A 115 -10.08 10.21 -15.03
C ASN A 115 -8.77 10.24 -14.21
N GLY A 116 -7.77 9.44 -14.56
CA GLY A 116 -6.49 9.34 -13.84
C GLY A 116 -6.57 8.61 -12.50
N LEU A 117 -7.65 7.86 -12.23
CA LEU A 117 -7.86 7.18 -10.95
C LEU A 117 -8.55 5.81 -11.10
N TRP A 118 -8.42 4.96 -10.09
CA TRP A 118 -9.30 3.81 -9.88
C TRP A 118 -10.15 4.03 -8.63
N ARG A 119 -11.44 3.70 -8.66
CA ARG A 119 -12.30 3.67 -7.48
C ARG A 119 -12.29 2.29 -6.87
N VAL A 120 -12.14 2.21 -5.56
CA VAL A 120 -11.95 0.95 -4.85
C VAL A 120 -12.85 0.89 -3.63
N ARG A 121 -13.51 -0.25 -3.45
CA ARG A 121 -14.26 -0.58 -2.23
C ARG A 121 -13.73 -1.89 -1.68
N GLN A 122 -13.17 -1.83 -0.46
CA GLN A 122 -12.81 -2.99 0.33
C GLN A 122 -13.90 -3.22 1.38
N THR A 123 -14.68 -4.27 1.18
CA THR A 123 -15.72 -4.70 2.13
C THR A 123 -15.06 -5.46 3.28
N PHE A 124 -15.58 -5.25 4.49
CA PHE A 124 -15.16 -5.96 5.69
C PHE A 124 -15.73 -7.37 5.73
N ALA A 125 -14.95 -8.31 6.26
CA ALA A 125 -15.41 -9.67 6.54
C ALA A 125 -15.92 -9.70 7.98
N ASP A 126 -17.19 -9.35 8.17
CA ASP A 126 -17.87 -9.44 9.46
C ASP A 126 -18.23 -10.90 9.80
N PRO A 127 -18.44 -11.24 11.09
CA PRO A 127 -18.73 -12.60 11.53
C PRO A 127 -20.08 -13.15 11.06
N ASN A 128 -21.03 -12.27 10.71
CA ASN A 128 -22.37 -12.66 10.27
C ASN A 128 -22.46 -12.86 8.75
N GLY A 129 -21.48 -12.34 8.00
CA GLY A 129 -21.45 -12.36 6.54
C GLY A 129 -22.39 -11.35 5.89
N ASP A 130 -22.74 -10.28 6.60
CA ASP A 130 -23.65 -9.23 6.15
C ASP A 130 -23.00 -8.37 5.04
N HIS A 131 -21.68 -8.16 5.13
CA HIS A 131 -20.84 -7.50 4.13
C HIS A 131 -21.30 -6.07 3.76
N ASP A 132 -21.86 -5.34 4.72
CA ASP A 132 -22.38 -3.98 4.57
C ASP A 132 -21.34 -2.91 4.95
N TRP A 133 -20.36 -3.23 5.79
CA TRP A 133 -19.26 -2.31 6.17
C TRP A 133 -18.03 -2.39 5.25
N GLY A 134 -17.21 -1.33 5.26
CA GLY A 134 -15.94 -1.31 4.53
C GLY A 134 -15.31 0.07 4.33
N ILE A 135 -14.26 0.09 3.50
CA ILE A 135 -13.45 1.26 3.14
C ILE A 135 -13.66 1.58 1.65
N SER A 136 -14.07 2.80 1.36
CA SER A 136 -14.10 3.38 0.00
C SER A 136 -12.90 4.29 -0.19
N ALA A 137 -12.25 4.18 -1.34
CA ALA A 137 -11.06 4.96 -1.66
C ALA A 137 -10.94 5.22 -3.16
N GLU A 138 -10.14 6.23 -3.49
CA GLU A 138 -9.66 6.49 -4.85
C GLU A 138 -8.14 6.23 -4.91
N VAL A 139 -7.68 5.59 -5.97
CA VAL A 139 -6.26 5.34 -6.21
C VAL A 139 -5.77 6.25 -7.32
N ASP A 140 -4.82 7.12 -6.99
CA ASP A 140 -4.27 8.12 -7.91
C ASP A 140 -3.18 7.48 -8.79
N LEU A 141 -3.42 7.40 -10.10
CA LEU A 141 -2.52 6.67 -11.00
C LEU A 141 -1.18 7.37 -11.20
N ALA A 142 -1.20 8.71 -11.32
CA ALA A 142 0.01 9.49 -11.55
C ALA A 142 0.90 9.53 -10.30
N ALA A 143 0.30 9.71 -9.12
CA ALA A 143 1.03 9.62 -7.86
C ALA A 143 1.56 8.20 -7.63
N SER A 144 0.77 7.17 -7.99
CA SER A 144 1.22 5.78 -7.87
C SER A 144 2.44 5.48 -8.75
N ASP A 145 2.47 6.00 -9.98
CA ASP A 145 3.62 5.88 -10.86
C ASP A 145 4.86 6.59 -10.31
N ALA A 146 4.68 7.80 -9.75
CA ALA A 146 5.77 8.55 -9.14
C ALA A 146 6.34 7.86 -7.89
N GLU A 147 5.50 7.23 -7.08
CA GLU A 147 5.91 6.61 -5.82
C GLU A 147 6.25 5.12 -5.93
N GLY A 148 5.97 4.48 -7.06
CA GLY A 148 6.21 3.05 -7.26
C GLY A 148 5.33 2.14 -6.39
N ARG A 149 4.24 2.66 -5.82
CA ARG A 149 3.27 1.95 -4.97
C ARG A 149 1.86 2.45 -5.27
N ALA A 150 0.83 1.76 -4.79
CA ALA A 150 -0.52 2.29 -4.86
C ALA A 150 -0.67 3.48 -3.90
N VAL A 151 -0.95 4.67 -4.43
CA VAL A 151 -1.32 5.85 -3.66
C VAL A 151 -2.84 5.85 -3.50
N VAL A 152 -3.28 5.44 -2.32
CA VAL A 152 -4.68 5.30 -1.93
C VAL A 152 -5.10 6.56 -1.17
N LYS A 153 -6.26 7.13 -1.52
CA LYS A 153 -6.90 8.25 -0.83
C LYS A 153 -8.24 7.76 -0.30
N VAL A 154 -8.37 7.63 1.02
CA VAL A 154 -9.61 7.15 1.64
C VAL A 154 -10.68 8.23 1.51
N THR A 155 -11.87 7.83 1.06
CA THR A 155 -13.01 8.74 0.87
C THR A 155 -14.13 8.47 1.87
N ALA A 156 -14.26 7.23 2.34
CA ALA A 156 -15.24 6.87 3.36
C ALA A 156 -14.86 5.56 4.06
N VAL A 157 -15.20 5.46 5.36
CA VAL A 157 -15.23 4.22 6.12
C VAL A 157 -16.60 4.14 6.79
N GLY A 158 -17.32 3.03 6.57
CA GLY A 158 -18.71 2.90 7.02
C GLY A 158 -19.52 1.90 6.22
N GLN A 159 -20.84 1.87 6.47
CA GLN A 159 -21.82 1.07 5.73
C GLN A 159 -21.94 1.48 4.25
N LEU A 160 -22.42 0.56 3.41
CA LEU A 160 -22.69 0.72 1.96
C LEU A 160 -23.82 1.71 1.65
#